data_AF-I2G454-F1
#
_entry.id   AF-I2G454-F1
#
_cell.length_a   1.000
_cell.length_b   1.000
_cell.length_c   1.000
_cell.angle_alpha   90.00
_cell.angle_beta   90.00
_cell.angle_gamma   90.00
#
_symmetry.space_group_name_H-M   'P 1'
#
loop_
_entity.id
_entity.type
_entity.pdbx_description
1 polymer ?
#
loop_
_entity_poly.entity_id
_entity_poly.type
_entity_poly.pdbx_seq_one_letter_code
_entity_poly.pdbx_strand_id
1 'polypeptide(L)' 'MSGRQGGKAKPLKAPKKQNKELDDEDLAFQKKQKEEEAARKAAVAKMNGGKKK' A
#
# COMPACT_ATOMS: atom_id res chain seq x y z
N MET A 1 -20.44 4.54 40.24
CA MET A 1 -20.27 5.02 38.86
C MET A 1 -18.94 5.75 38.76
N SER A 2 -18.14 5.46 37.73
CA SER A 2 -16.95 6.22 37.30
C SER A 2 -15.67 6.12 38.16
N GLY A 3 -14.78 5.21 37.75
CA GLY A 3 -13.39 5.11 38.20
C GLY A 3 -12.43 4.83 37.04
N ARG A 4 -12.56 5.61 35.96
CA ARG A 4 -11.54 5.95 34.93
C ARG A 4 -10.41 4.93 34.64
N GLN A 5 -10.70 3.66 34.40
CA GLN A 5 -9.77 2.72 33.75
C GLN A 5 -9.61 2.97 32.23
N GLY A 6 -10.10 4.11 31.73
CA GLY A 6 -9.94 4.55 30.33
C GLY A 6 -8.71 5.42 30.06
N GLY A 7 -7.86 5.66 31.08
CA GLY A 7 -6.66 6.48 30.93
C GLY A 7 -5.50 5.65 30.40
N LYS A 8 -5.41 5.50 29.08
CA LYS A 8 -4.27 4.87 28.40
C LYS A 8 -3.90 3.51 29.01
N ALA A 9 -4.80 2.53 28.88
CA ALA A 9 -4.28 1.19 28.64
C ALA A 9 -3.29 1.37 27.49
N LYS A 10 -1.99 1.17 27.80
CA LYS A 10 -0.85 1.18 26.88
C LYS A 10 -1.26 0.54 25.55
N PRO A 11 -0.61 0.82 24.41
CA PRO A 11 -0.92 0.27 23.06
C PRO A 11 -0.94 -1.28 22.97
N LEU A 12 -1.75 -1.92 23.79
CA LEU A 12 -2.05 -3.33 23.97
C LEU A 12 -3.15 -3.73 23.00
N LYS A 13 -3.83 -2.73 22.40
CA LYS A 13 -4.86 -2.89 21.37
C LYS A 13 -4.49 -2.21 20.05
N ALA A 14 -3.27 -1.65 19.93
CA ALA A 14 -2.73 -1.38 18.61
C ALA A 14 -2.50 -2.76 17.96
N PRO A 15 -2.98 -3.00 16.73
CA PRO A 15 -2.67 -4.24 16.03
C PRO A 15 -1.15 -4.36 16.02
N LYS A 16 -0.62 -5.41 16.66
CA LYS A 16 0.79 -5.78 16.53
C LYS A 16 1.04 -5.78 15.03
N LYS A 17 2.05 -5.04 14.56
CA LYS A 17 2.41 -5.00 13.14
C LYS A 17 2.50 -6.44 12.67
N GLN A 18 1.48 -6.90 11.95
CA GLN A 18 1.51 -8.22 11.37
C GLN A 18 2.55 -8.09 10.28
N ASN A 19 3.68 -8.78 10.45
CA ASN A 19 4.57 -9.05 9.35
C ASN A 19 3.71 -9.83 8.37
N LYS A 20 3.27 -9.13 7.33
CA LYS A 20 2.65 -9.75 6.19
C LYS A 20 3.79 -10.49 5.51
N GLU A 21 3.91 -11.78 5.79
CA GLU A 21 4.76 -12.68 5.04
C GLU A 21 4.21 -12.65 3.62
N LEU A 22 4.88 -11.89 2.75
CA LEU A 22 4.54 -11.87 1.33
C LEU A 22 5.15 -13.13 0.75
N ASP A 23 4.30 -14.09 0.46
CA ASP A 23 4.68 -15.33 -0.20
C ASP A 23 5.23 -15.04 -1.61
N ASP A 24 5.94 -15.99 -2.21
CA ASP A 24 6.56 -15.81 -3.53
C ASP A 24 5.56 -15.39 -4.62
N GLU A 25 4.29 -15.80 -4.49
CA GLU A 25 3.19 -15.39 -5.37
C GLU A 25 2.83 -13.91 -5.22
N ASP A 26 2.82 -13.38 -4.00
CA ASP A 26 2.55 -11.97 -3.72
C ASP A 26 3.67 -11.07 -4.26
N LEU A 27 4.92 -11.52 -4.14
CA LEU A 27 6.07 -10.82 -4.73
C LEU A 27 6.01 -10.83 -6.26
N ALA A 28 5.60 -11.95 -6.87
CA ALA A 28 5.41 -12.04 -8.31
C ALA A 28 4.28 -11.12 -8.80
N PHE A 29 3.16 -11.04 -8.07
CA PHE A 29 2.06 -10.15 -8.39
C PHE A 29 2.45 -8.68 -8.24
N GLN A 30 3.19 -8.32 -7.19
CA GLN A 30 3.67 -6.95 -7.00
C GLN A 30 4.66 -6.53 -8.10
N LYS A 31 5.52 -7.44 -8.57
CA LYS A 31 6.40 -7.19 -9.72
C LYS A 31 5.60 -6.94 -11.00
N LYS A 32 4.63 -7.80 -11.30
CA LYS A 32 3.72 -7.63 -12.45
C LYS A 32 2.95 -6.30 -12.40
N GLN A 33 2.38 -5.94 -11.24
CA GLN A 33 1.68 -4.67 -11.09
C GLN A 33 2.60 -3.45 -11.34
N LYS A 34 3.83 -3.48 -10.81
CA LYS A 34 4.79 -2.38 -11.03
C LYS A 34 5.17 -2.24 -12.51
N GLU A 35 5.34 -3.36 -13.22
CA GLU A 35 5.61 -3.36 -14.66
C GLU A 35 4.42 -2.82 -15.47
N GLU A 36 3.21 -3.27 -15.14
CA GLU A 36 1.97 -2.78 -15.78
C GLU A 36 1.76 -1.28 -15.53
N GLU A 37 1.97 -0.81 -14.30
CA GLU A 37 1.84 0.60 -13.95
C GLU A 37 2.90 1.45 -14.66
N ALA A 38 4.15 0.97 -14.74
CA ALA A 38 5.21 1.64 -15.48
C ALA A 38 4.87 1.74 -16.98
N ALA A 39 4.37 0.66 -17.58
CA ALA A 39 3.94 0.64 -18.97
C ALA A 39 2.76 1.59 -19.23
N ARG A 40 1.75 1.58 -18.35
CA ARG A 40 0.62 2.51 -18.43
C ARG A 40 1.07 3.96 -18.30
N LYS A 41 1.93 4.27 -17.33
CA LYS A 41 2.44 5.63 -17.12
C LYS A 41 3.27 6.11 -18.30
N ALA A 42 4.08 5.25 -18.91
CA ALA A 42 4.83 5.57 -20.13
C ALA A 42 3.89 5.80 -21.33
N ALA A 43 2.84 4.98 -21.49
CA ALA A 43 1.84 5.16 -22.54
C ALA A 43 1.06 6.47 -22.36
N VAL A 44 0.64 6.77 -21.13
CA VAL A 44 -0.04 8.04 -20.78
C VAL A 44 0.89 9.23 -21.00
N ALA A 45 2.17 9.14 -20.63
CA ALA A 45 3.13 10.20 -20.86
C ALA A 45 3.36 10.47 -22.36
N LYS A 46 3.47 9.40 -23.17
CA LYS A 46 3.55 9.50 -24.64
C LYS A 46 2.28 10.13 -25.23
N MET A 47 1.11 9.69 -24.79
CA MET A 47 -0.17 10.23 -25.26
C MET A 47 -0.34 11.71 -24.88
N ASN A 48 -0.01 12.07 -23.65
CA ASN A 48 -0.12 13.44 -23.15
C ASN A 48 0.93 14.38 -23.77
N GLY A 49 2.11 13.87 -24.13
CA GLY A 49 3.13 14.63 -24.86
C GLY A 49 2.75 14.89 -26.31
N GLY A 50 2.03 13.96 -26.97
CA GLY A 50 1.52 14.15 -28.33
C GLY A 50 0.29 15.06 -28.42
N LYS A 51 -0.52 15.15 -27.36
CA LYS A 51 -1.76 15.96 -27.33
C LYS A 51 -1.53 17.46 -27.03
N LYS A 52 -0.29 17.86 -26.72
CA LYS A 52 0.10 19.25 -26.43
C LYS A 52 0.85 19.94 -27.58
N LYS A 53 0.87 19.34 -28.77
CA LYS A 53 1.45 19.94 -29.98
C LYS A 53 0.37 20.28 -31.00
#